data_AF-A0A497MA49-F1
#
_entry.id   AF-A0A497MA49-F1
#
_cell.length_a   1.000
_cell.length_b   1.000
_cell.length_c   1.000
_cell.angle_alpha   90.00
_cell.angle_beta   90.00
_cell.angle_gamma   90.00
#
_symmetry.space_group_name_H-M   'P 1'
#
loop_
_entity.id
_entity.type
_entity.pdbx_description
1 polymer ?
#
loop_
_entity_poly.entity_id
_entity_poly.type
_entity_poly.pdbx_seq_one_letter_code
_entity_poly.pdbx_strand_id
1 'polypeptide(L)'
;MPSYIVSTSYEPYIRSLCRVLGFPYQNVYCTKLDIDKYVIDRKEAEKLKRFREEVSRMPDLEIPEHARSFEDLPTETRRAVERLNEIFWTEISGMKCGEILKDVEPVGGYEKANAVKEIAEVNKAELKDVMYVGDSITDIESFRLVRGEGGLTVSFNGNEYAVRETEVAVVSSSALITALLAYIFNVKGRHGVLELAEGWPEKLKDYSDHLLYRRFLEEFRRNMPIVEVVTKENRERITKLSSEFRKKVRGEKVGSLG
;
A
#
# COMPACT_ATOMS: atom_id res chain seq x y z
N MET A 1 15.55 14.66 2.96
CA MET A 1 14.83 14.47 1.68
C MET A 1 13.37 14.87 1.84
N PRO A 2 12.73 15.44 0.81
CA PRO A 2 11.27 15.59 0.76
C PRO A 2 10.60 14.23 0.97
N SER A 3 9.44 14.22 1.62
CA SER A 3 8.65 13.01 1.86
C SER A 3 7.19 13.28 1.55
N TYR A 4 6.52 12.29 0.97
CA TYR A 4 5.16 12.38 0.48
C TYR A 4 4.35 11.16 0.93
N ILE A 5 3.04 11.33 1.09
CA ILE A 5 2.10 10.23 1.31
C ILE A 5 1.21 10.10 0.07
N VAL A 6 1.08 8.89 -0.46
CA VAL A 6 0.17 8.58 -1.56
C VAL A 6 -0.76 7.47 -1.09
N SER A 7 -2.03 7.81 -0.82
CA SER A 7 -2.97 6.93 -0.12
C SER A 7 -4.29 6.79 -0.85
N THR A 8 -4.84 5.58 -0.85
CA THR A 8 -6.21 5.30 -1.32
C THR A 8 -7.28 5.87 -0.39
N SER A 9 -6.91 6.23 0.85
CA SER A 9 -7.84 6.67 1.87
C SER A 9 -8.42 8.05 1.59
N TYR A 10 -9.60 8.32 2.15
CA TYR A 10 -10.28 9.59 1.97
C TYR A 10 -9.60 10.76 2.69
N GLU A 11 -9.64 11.92 2.05
CA GLU A 11 -9.07 13.18 2.53
C GLU A 11 -9.42 13.54 4.00
N PRO A 12 -10.66 13.39 4.49
CA PRO A 12 -10.98 13.73 5.89
C PRO A 12 -10.16 12.93 6.92
N TYR A 13 -9.96 11.63 6.65
CA TYR A 13 -9.12 10.78 7.48
C TYR A 13 -7.65 11.20 7.38
N ILE A 14 -7.15 11.39 6.16
CA ILE A 14 -5.75 11.75 5.91
C ILE A 14 -5.40 13.09 6.56
N ARG A 15 -6.28 14.10 6.49
CA ARG A 15 -6.09 15.39 7.17
C ARG A 15 -5.95 15.22 8.68
N SER A 16 -6.75 14.34 9.27
CA SER A 16 -6.69 14.03 10.70
C SER A 16 -5.38 13.34 11.06
N LEU A 17 -4.96 12.36 10.24
CA LEU A 17 -3.68 11.67 10.40
C LEU A 17 -2.49 12.62 10.31
N CYS A 18 -2.46 13.51 9.31
CA CYS A 18 -1.41 14.50 9.13
C CYS A 18 -1.26 15.42 10.36
N ARG A 19 -2.37 15.83 10.98
CA ARG A 19 -2.34 16.65 12.21
C ARG A 19 -1.69 15.91 13.38
N VAL A 20 -2.03 14.63 13.56
CA VAL A 20 -1.46 13.80 14.65
C VAL A 20 0.04 13.55 14.44
N LEU A 21 0.45 13.31 13.19
CA LEU A 21 1.85 13.02 12.85
C LEU A 21 2.70 14.28 12.66
N GLY A 22 2.11 15.47 12.57
CA GLY A 22 2.80 16.69 12.15
C GLY A 22 3.29 16.62 10.69
N PHE A 23 2.65 15.81 9.84
CA PHE A 23 3.05 15.63 8.44
C PHE A 23 2.45 16.75 7.57
N PRO A 24 3.23 17.38 6.67
CA PRO A 24 2.74 18.47 5.82
C PRO A 24 1.67 17.97 4.84
N TYR A 25 0.44 18.43 5.01
CA TYR A 25 -0.70 18.00 4.17
C TYR A 25 -0.49 18.32 2.69
N GLN A 26 0.25 19.37 2.36
CA GLN A 26 0.60 19.72 0.98
C GLN A 26 1.45 18.66 0.27
N ASN A 27 2.06 17.73 1.00
CA ASN A 27 2.83 16.62 0.45
C ASN A 27 1.99 15.33 0.40
N VAL A 28 0.66 15.42 0.28
CA VAL A 28 -0.22 14.25 0.33
C VAL A 28 -1.16 14.17 -0.86
N TYR A 29 -1.14 13.02 -1.52
CA TYR A 29 -2.05 12.59 -2.57
C TYR A 29 -3.03 11.57 -1.97
N CYS A 30 -4.33 11.86 -2.05
CA CYS A 30 -5.37 11.02 -1.46
C CYS A 30 -6.71 11.17 -2.17
N THR A 31 -7.61 10.21 -1.96
CA THR A 31 -8.96 10.23 -2.55
C THR A 31 -9.75 11.41 -2.00
N LYS A 32 -10.15 12.32 -2.87
CA LYS A 32 -10.99 13.48 -2.51
C LYS A 32 -12.43 13.01 -2.33
N LEU A 33 -13.05 13.44 -1.24
CA LEU A 33 -14.43 13.09 -0.92
C LEU A 33 -15.08 14.22 -0.14
N ASP A 34 -16.16 14.76 -0.71
CA ASP A 34 -17.08 15.67 -0.04
C ASP A 34 -18.38 14.91 0.26
N ILE A 35 -18.53 14.43 1.49
CA ILE A 35 -19.69 13.63 1.89
C ILE A 35 -20.96 14.50 1.92
N ASP A 36 -20.83 15.78 2.25
CA ASP A 36 -21.96 16.69 2.43
C ASP A 36 -22.58 17.10 1.08
N LYS A 37 -21.85 16.88 -0.03
CA LYS A 37 -22.35 17.08 -1.40
C LYS A 37 -23.52 16.16 -1.75
N TYR A 38 -23.58 14.95 -1.19
CA TYR A 38 -24.51 13.92 -1.66
C TYR A 38 -25.73 13.79 -0.75
N VAL A 39 -26.91 14.04 -1.32
CA VAL A 39 -28.19 13.83 -0.63
C VAL A 39 -28.65 12.40 -0.82
N ILE A 40 -28.78 11.67 0.29
CA ILE A 40 -29.36 10.33 0.32
C ILE A 40 -30.75 10.43 0.95
N ASP A 41 -31.80 10.31 0.13
CA ASP A 41 -33.16 10.34 0.66
C ASP A 41 -33.51 9.06 1.43
N ARG A 42 -34.62 9.08 2.17
CA ARG A 42 -35.02 7.94 3.02
C ARG A 42 -35.22 6.65 2.22
N LYS A 43 -35.78 6.73 1.01
CA LYS A 43 -36.03 5.54 0.17
C LYS A 43 -34.71 4.96 -0.32
N GLU A 44 -33.78 5.82 -0.74
CA GLU A 44 -32.44 5.41 -1.14
C GLU A 44 -31.65 4.82 0.03
N ALA A 45 -31.71 5.44 1.20
CA ALA A 45 -31.06 4.94 2.41
C ALA A 45 -31.59 3.56 2.82
N GLU A 46 -32.92 3.34 2.74
CA GLU A 46 -33.53 2.03 2.99
C GLU A 46 -33.11 1.00 1.94
N LYS A 47 -32.96 1.40 0.67
CA LYS A 47 -32.48 0.53 -0.41
C LYS A 47 -31.01 0.14 -0.21
N LEU A 48 -30.13 1.09 0.10
CA LEU A 48 -28.72 0.84 0.42
C LEU A 48 -28.55 -0.09 1.63
N LYS A 49 -29.39 0.05 2.66
CA LYS A 49 -29.40 -0.87 3.82
C LYS A 49 -29.76 -2.30 3.41
N ARG A 50 -30.73 -2.49 2.51
CA ARG A 50 -31.05 -3.82 1.97
C ARG A 50 -29.90 -4.41 1.17
N PHE A 51 -29.25 -3.63 0.32
CA PHE A 51 -28.05 -4.08 -0.39
C PHE A 51 -26.92 -4.45 0.56
N ARG A 52 -26.68 -3.67 1.61
CA ARG A 52 -25.70 -4.04 2.64
C ARG A 52 -26.00 -5.41 3.24
N GLU A 53 -27.26 -5.67 3.61
CA GLU A 53 -27.66 -6.98 4.16
C GLU A 53 -27.45 -8.10 3.14
N GLU A 54 -27.81 -7.87 1.88
CA GLU A 54 -27.60 -8.81 0.79
C GLU A 54 -26.11 -9.14 0.58
N VAL A 55 -25.28 -8.11 0.40
CA VAL A 55 -23.82 -8.24 0.22
C VAL A 55 -23.17 -8.92 1.41
N SER A 56 -23.62 -8.64 2.64
CA SER A 56 -23.07 -9.28 3.84
C SER A 56 -23.33 -10.78 3.96
N ARG A 57 -24.28 -11.32 3.17
CA ARG A 57 -24.61 -12.74 3.11
C ARG A 57 -23.99 -13.44 1.91
N MET A 58 -23.32 -12.70 1.02
CA MET A 58 -22.59 -13.28 -0.12
C MET A 58 -21.38 -14.07 0.38
N PRO A 59 -20.93 -15.08 -0.38
CA PRO A 59 -19.68 -15.77 -0.07
C PRO A 59 -18.50 -14.81 -0.17
N ASP A 60 -17.43 -15.13 0.56
CA ASP A 60 -16.15 -14.45 0.36
C ASP A 60 -15.66 -14.69 -1.08
N LEU A 61 -15.19 -13.62 -1.72
CA LEU A 61 -14.73 -13.66 -3.10
C LEU A 61 -13.29 -14.15 -3.17
N GLU A 62 -13.11 -15.47 -3.16
CA GLU A 62 -11.81 -16.10 -3.33
C GLU A 62 -11.47 -16.30 -4.81
N ILE A 63 -10.26 -15.92 -5.20
CA ILE A 63 -9.70 -16.16 -6.53
C ILE A 63 -8.77 -17.39 -6.42
N PRO A 64 -9.11 -18.53 -7.03
CA PRO A 64 -8.23 -19.69 -7.04
C PRO A 64 -6.87 -19.37 -7.67
N GLU A 65 -5.78 -19.95 -7.15
CA GLU A 65 -4.41 -19.70 -7.66
C GLU A 65 -4.23 -19.97 -9.15
N HIS A 66 -5.03 -20.88 -9.72
CA HIS A 66 -4.96 -21.27 -11.12
C HIS A 66 -5.96 -20.53 -12.02
N ALA A 67 -6.81 -19.66 -11.46
CA ALA A 67 -7.77 -18.90 -12.24
C ALA A 67 -7.06 -17.88 -13.13
N ARG A 68 -7.36 -17.92 -14.44
CA ARG A 68 -6.81 -17.03 -15.46
C ARG A 68 -7.88 -16.18 -16.12
N SER A 69 -9.14 -16.58 -16.04
CA SER A 69 -10.29 -15.80 -16.50
C SER A 69 -11.44 -15.82 -15.50
N PHE A 70 -12.46 -14.99 -15.76
CA PHE A 70 -13.66 -14.94 -14.92
C PHE A 70 -14.38 -16.31 -14.89
N GLU A 71 -14.30 -17.06 -15.98
CA GLU A 71 -14.91 -18.37 -16.13
C GLU A 71 -14.28 -19.45 -15.25
N ASP A 72 -13.04 -19.25 -14.81
CA ASP A 72 -12.32 -20.16 -13.90
C ASP A 72 -12.76 -20.01 -12.43
N LEU A 73 -13.55 -18.97 -12.12
CA LEU A 73 -14.07 -18.75 -10.77
C LEU A 73 -15.20 -19.74 -10.44
N PRO A 74 -15.32 -20.16 -9.15
CA PRO A 74 -16.46 -20.95 -8.70
C PRO A 74 -17.78 -20.29 -9.07
N THR A 75 -18.79 -21.10 -9.43
CA THR A 75 -20.10 -20.59 -9.87
C THR A 75 -20.74 -19.65 -8.85
N GLU A 76 -20.58 -19.90 -7.55
CA GLU A 76 -21.09 -19.03 -6.49
C GLU A 76 -20.38 -17.66 -6.49
N THR A 77 -19.04 -17.65 -6.63
CA THR A 77 -18.24 -16.43 -6.75
C THR A 77 -18.64 -15.62 -7.98
N ARG A 78 -18.82 -16.26 -9.14
CA ARG A 78 -19.26 -15.58 -10.37
C ARG A 78 -20.62 -14.90 -10.18
N ARG A 79 -21.59 -15.64 -9.61
CA ARG A 79 -22.92 -15.07 -9.32
C ARG A 79 -22.85 -13.89 -8.35
N ALA A 80 -22.01 -13.98 -7.32
CA ALA A 80 -21.80 -12.88 -6.38
C ALA A 80 -21.20 -11.65 -7.09
N VAL A 81 -20.18 -11.84 -7.94
CA VAL A 81 -19.58 -10.75 -8.73
C VAL A 81 -20.58 -10.13 -9.71
N GLU A 82 -21.34 -10.94 -10.44
CA GLU A 82 -22.41 -10.48 -11.33
C GLU A 82 -23.45 -9.65 -10.56
N ARG A 83 -23.87 -10.13 -9.39
CA ARG A 83 -24.84 -9.41 -8.56
C ARG A 83 -24.27 -8.10 -8.01
N LEU A 84 -23.00 -8.08 -7.59
CA LEU A 84 -22.32 -6.85 -7.19
C LEU A 84 -22.26 -5.86 -8.35
N ASN A 85 -21.98 -6.32 -9.57
CA ASN A 85 -21.99 -5.46 -10.75
C ASN A 85 -23.38 -4.85 -10.99
N GLU A 86 -24.46 -5.62 -10.86
CA GLU A 86 -25.82 -5.07 -10.94
C GLU A 86 -26.09 -4.03 -9.85
N ILE A 87 -25.73 -4.33 -8.59
CA ILE A 87 -25.95 -3.42 -7.46
C ILE A 87 -25.23 -2.09 -7.69
N PHE A 88 -23.93 -2.12 -7.99
CA PHE A 88 -23.13 -0.90 -8.13
C PHE A 88 -23.36 -0.16 -9.45
N TRP A 89 -23.35 -0.88 -10.57
CA TRP A 89 -23.31 -0.28 -11.90
C TRP A 89 -24.67 -0.10 -12.57
N THR A 90 -25.72 -0.73 -12.05
CA THR A 90 -27.09 -0.56 -12.56
C THR A 90 -28.00 0.06 -11.52
N GLU A 91 -28.07 -0.50 -10.32
CA GLU A 91 -29.05 -0.07 -9.33
C GLU A 91 -28.64 1.21 -8.60
N ILE A 92 -27.43 1.26 -8.02
CA ILE A 92 -26.92 2.43 -7.32
C ILE A 92 -26.60 3.56 -8.30
N SER A 93 -26.02 3.26 -9.46
CA SER A 93 -25.72 4.27 -10.49
C SER A 93 -26.97 5.01 -11.01
N GLY A 94 -28.14 4.37 -10.96
CA GLY A 94 -29.44 4.96 -11.30
C GLY A 94 -30.11 5.73 -10.15
N MET A 95 -29.55 5.68 -8.95
CA MET A 95 -30.01 6.45 -7.78
C MET A 95 -29.36 7.84 -7.78
N LYS A 96 -29.97 8.81 -7.09
CA LYS A 96 -29.40 10.15 -6.91
C LYS A 96 -28.08 10.08 -6.17
N CYS A 97 -27.99 9.25 -5.12
CA CYS A 97 -26.74 9.03 -4.42
C CYS A 97 -25.66 8.35 -5.29
N GLY A 98 -26.03 7.75 -6.43
CA GLY A 98 -25.12 7.13 -7.38
C GLY A 98 -24.12 8.08 -8.02
N GLU A 99 -24.38 9.39 -7.99
CA GLU A 99 -23.43 10.42 -8.43
C GLU A 99 -22.08 10.30 -7.71
N ILE A 100 -22.04 9.81 -6.46
CA ILE A 100 -20.79 9.56 -5.73
C ILE A 100 -19.84 8.61 -6.48
N LEU A 101 -20.37 7.63 -7.23
CA LEU A 101 -19.58 6.67 -7.98
C LEU A 101 -18.95 7.27 -9.24
N LYS A 102 -19.48 8.42 -9.70
CA LYS A 102 -18.99 9.15 -10.87
C LYS A 102 -18.04 10.26 -10.47
N ASP A 103 -18.37 10.96 -9.38
CA ASP A 103 -17.68 12.16 -8.92
C ASP A 103 -16.39 11.86 -8.15
N VAL A 104 -16.31 10.71 -7.47
CA VAL A 104 -15.15 10.34 -6.66
C VAL A 104 -14.18 9.55 -7.52
N GLU A 105 -13.01 10.13 -7.77
CA GLU A 105 -11.88 9.46 -8.40
C GLU A 105 -10.99 8.84 -7.29
N PRO A 106 -11.06 7.52 -7.07
CA PRO A 106 -10.23 6.88 -6.06
C PRO A 106 -8.76 6.92 -6.47
N VAL A 107 -7.88 7.23 -5.54
CA VAL A 107 -6.44 7.05 -5.73
C VAL A 107 -6.14 5.55 -5.68
N GLY A 108 -6.17 4.88 -6.84
CA GLY A 108 -5.81 3.48 -7.04
C GLY A 108 -4.37 3.30 -7.50
N GLY A 109 -4.03 2.11 -8.00
CA GLY A 109 -2.64 1.80 -8.36
C GLY A 109 -2.06 2.69 -9.46
N TYR A 110 -2.86 2.98 -10.48
CA TYR A 110 -2.45 3.86 -11.58
C TYR A 110 -2.28 5.31 -11.10
N GLU A 111 -3.22 5.80 -10.29
CA GLU A 111 -3.18 7.15 -9.72
C GLU A 111 -2.00 7.31 -8.78
N LYS A 112 -1.62 6.27 -8.03
CA LYS A 112 -0.40 6.30 -7.20
C LYS A 112 0.85 6.48 -8.06
N ALA A 113 0.96 5.75 -9.16
CA ALA A 113 2.11 5.85 -10.06
C ALA A 113 2.19 7.25 -10.71
N ASN A 114 1.06 7.84 -11.07
CA ASN A 114 1.00 9.22 -11.58
C ASN A 114 1.41 10.23 -10.51
N ALA A 115 0.95 10.07 -9.27
CA ALA A 115 1.38 10.92 -8.15
C ALA A 115 2.90 10.85 -7.96
N VAL A 116 3.52 9.67 -8.09
CA VAL A 116 4.98 9.52 -8.01
C VAL A 116 5.69 10.32 -9.12
N LYS A 117 5.17 10.32 -10.35
CA LYS A 117 5.73 11.13 -11.46
C LYS A 117 5.62 12.62 -11.15
N GLU A 118 4.45 13.08 -10.72
CA GLU A 118 4.21 14.48 -10.37
C GLU A 118 5.12 14.93 -9.22
N ILE A 119 5.29 14.09 -8.19
CA ILE A 119 6.21 14.36 -7.09
C ILE A 119 7.65 14.52 -7.59
N ALA A 120 8.11 13.64 -8.48
CA ALA A 120 9.45 13.75 -9.06
C ALA A 120 9.61 15.05 -9.85
N GLU A 121 8.63 15.41 -10.68
CA GLU A 121 8.60 16.66 -11.45
C GLU A 121 8.63 17.91 -10.54
N VAL A 122 7.77 17.96 -9.52
CA VAL A 122 7.70 19.07 -8.55
C VAL A 122 9.04 19.26 -7.83
N ASN A 123 9.74 18.17 -7.53
CA ASN A 123 11.05 18.21 -6.86
C ASN A 123 12.22 18.34 -7.84
N LYS A 124 11.98 18.38 -9.16
CA LYS A 124 13.02 18.33 -10.21
C LYS A 124 13.98 17.16 -10.02
N ALA A 125 13.44 16.02 -9.60
CA ALA A 125 14.16 14.78 -9.40
C ALA A 125 13.87 13.80 -10.55
N GLU A 126 14.83 12.92 -10.85
CA GLU A 126 14.59 11.80 -11.77
C GLU A 126 13.99 10.62 -10.99
N LEU A 127 13.25 9.72 -11.66
CA LEU A 127 12.65 8.56 -11.00
C LEU A 127 13.68 7.59 -10.40
N LYS A 128 14.92 7.58 -10.92
CA LYS A 128 16.05 6.87 -10.30
C LYS A 128 16.43 7.39 -8.90
N ASP A 129 16.06 8.63 -8.60
CA ASP A 129 16.29 9.29 -7.31
C ASP A 129 15.06 9.18 -6.39
N VAL A 130 14.10 8.32 -6.73
CA VAL A 130 12.91 8.04 -5.91
C VAL A 130 13.10 6.73 -5.15
N MET A 131 12.82 6.77 -3.85
CA MET A 131 12.58 5.60 -3.02
C MET A 131 11.08 5.50 -2.75
N TYR A 132 10.45 4.41 -3.17
CA TYR A 132 9.03 4.16 -2.95
C TYR A 132 8.83 3.01 -1.94
N VAL A 133 7.98 3.25 -0.95
CA VAL A 133 7.65 2.29 0.11
C VAL A 133 6.16 1.98 0.04
N GLY A 134 5.81 0.70 -0.05
CA GLY A 134 4.42 0.25 -0.10
C GLY A 134 4.24 -1.13 0.54
N ASP A 135 3.01 -1.63 0.53
CA ASP A 135 2.67 -2.88 1.25
C ASP A 135 1.61 -3.75 0.56
N SER A 136 1.03 -3.30 -0.54
CA SER A 136 -0.19 -3.92 -1.09
C SER A 136 -0.25 -3.98 -2.61
N ILE A 137 -1.33 -4.56 -3.13
CA ILE A 137 -1.65 -4.60 -4.56
C ILE A 137 -1.77 -3.21 -5.18
N THR A 138 -2.22 -2.20 -4.41
CA THR A 138 -2.37 -0.82 -4.91
C THR A 138 -1.03 -0.12 -5.14
N ASP A 139 0.08 -0.74 -4.77
CA ASP A 139 1.43 -0.19 -4.90
C ASP A 139 2.18 -0.75 -6.11
N ILE A 140 1.66 -1.80 -6.77
CA ILE A 140 2.34 -2.52 -7.86
C ILE A 140 2.81 -1.58 -8.97
N GLU A 141 1.94 -0.71 -9.46
CA GLU A 141 2.28 0.16 -10.59
C GLU A 141 3.34 1.21 -10.20
N SER A 142 3.32 1.67 -8.95
CA SER A 142 4.37 2.56 -8.42
C SER A 142 5.69 1.82 -8.26
N PHE A 143 5.67 0.59 -7.77
CA PHE A 143 6.88 -0.25 -7.70
C PHE A 143 7.47 -0.49 -9.09
N ARG A 144 6.65 -0.90 -10.07
CA ARG A 144 7.11 -1.14 -11.44
C ARG A 144 7.71 0.09 -12.08
N LEU A 145 7.05 1.25 -11.93
CA LEU A 145 7.53 2.53 -12.42
C LEU A 145 8.90 2.87 -11.85
N VAL A 146 9.02 2.91 -10.51
CA VAL A 146 10.25 3.34 -9.84
C VAL A 146 11.39 2.36 -10.11
N ARG A 147 11.14 1.05 -10.03
CA ARG A 147 12.15 0.03 -10.31
C ARG A 147 12.59 0.05 -11.78
N GLY A 148 11.67 0.26 -12.72
CA GLY A 148 11.95 0.32 -14.15
C GLY A 148 12.89 1.46 -14.53
N GLU A 149 12.81 2.57 -13.82
CA GLU A 149 13.67 3.75 -14.00
C GLU A 149 14.95 3.72 -13.14
N GLY A 150 15.19 2.63 -12.40
CA GLY A 150 16.39 2.45 -11.57
C GLY A 150 16.33 3.11 -10.19
N GLY A 151 15.15 3.52 -9.73
CA GLY A 151 14.90 3.95 -8.36
C GLY A 151 14.85 2.77 -7.39
N LEU A 152 14.56 3.04 -6.12
CA LEU A 152 14.52 2.01 -5.08
C LEU A 152 13.08 1.68 -4.67
N THR A 153 12.76 0.39 -4.62
CA THR A 153 11.45 -0.10 -4.18
C THR A 153 11.53 -0.96 -2.93
N VAL A 154 10.72 -0.61 -1.92
CA VAL A 154 10.72 -1.28 -0.61
C VAL A 154 9.31 -1.75 -0.23
N SER A 155 9.18 -3.04 0.08
CA SER A 155 7.97 -3.61 0.68
C SER A 155 8.11 -3.60 2.19
N PHE A 156 7.20 -2.95 2.93
CA PHE A 156 7.20 -2.93 4.39
C PHE A 156 6.02 -3.72 4.95
N ASN A 157 6.28 -4.91 5.52
CA ASN A 157 5.26 -5.88 5.93
C ASN A 157 4.19 -6.11 4.84
N GLY A 158 4.66 -6.14 3.58
CA GLY A 158 3.78 -6.22 2.42
C GLY A 158 3.24 -7.62 2.18
N ASN A 159 2.14 -7.70 1.44
CA ASN A 159 1.59 -8.95 0.94
C ASN A 159 2.45 -9.52 -0.22
N GLU A 160 2.06 -10.67 -0.76
CA GLU A 160 2.77 -11.31 -1.88
C GLU A 160 2.96 -10.39 -3.08
N TYR A 161 1.92 -9.62 -3.43
CA TYR A 161 1.96 -8.69 -4.54
C TYR A 161 3.05 -7.63 -4.38
N ALA A 162 3.17 -7.05 -3.18
CA ALA A 162 4.20 -6.06 -2.88
C ALA A 162 5.60 -6.66 -2.84
N VAL A 163 5.78 -7.81 -2.17
CA VAL A 163 7.09 -8.48 -2.09
C VAL A 163 7.58 -8.87 -3.50
N ARG A 164 6.70 -9.35 -4.38
CA ARG A 164 7.07 -9.73 -5.75
C ARG A 164 7.60 -8.57 -6.59
N GLU A 165 7.10 -7.36 -6.36
CA GLU A 165 7.38 -6.20 -7.22
C GLU A 165 8.46 -5.27 -6.65
N THR A 166 9.00 -5.57 -5.48
CA THR A 166 10.01 -4.75 -4.78
C THR A 166 11.41 -5.33 -4.87
N GLU A 167 12.41 -4.48 -4.64
CA GLU A 167 13.81 -4.90 -4.56
C GLU A 167 14.22 -5.26 -3.14
N VAL A 168 13.69 -4.55 -2.14
CA VAL A 168 13.97 -4.82 -0.73
C VAL A 168 12.68 -5.12 0.00
N ALA A 169 12.63 -6.24 0.71
CA ALA A 169 11.55 -6.56 1.63
C ALA A 169 11.99 -6.31 3.07
N VAL A 170 11.11 -5.66 3.83
CA VAL A 170 11.30 -5.35 5.24
C VAL A 170 10.18 -5.99 6.04
N VAL A 171 10.54 -6.78 7.05
CA VAL A 171 9.61 -7.31 8.05
C VAL A 171 9.98 -6.75 9.41
N SER A 172 9.14 -5.88 9.97
CA SER A 172 9.47 -5.10 11.17
C SER A 172 8.24 -4.59 11.91
N SER A 173 8.29 -4.55 13.24
CA SER A 173 7.26 -3.89 14.08
C SER A 173 7.38 -2.37 14.12
N SER A 174 8.46 -1.80 13.57
CA SER A 174 8.79 -0.38 13.73
C SER A 174 9.24 0.21 12.40
N ALA A 175 8.65 1.37 12.06
CA ALA A 175 9.00 2.15 10.87
C ALA A 175 10.39 2.80 10.97
N LEU A 176 11.09 2.65 12.11
CA LEU A 176 12.43 3.17 12.29
C LEU A 176 13.36 2.68 11.17
N ILE A 177 13.29 1.40 10.78
CA ILE A 177 14.08 0.85 9.66
C ILE A 177 13.87 1.59 8.34
N THR A 178 12.64 2.00 8.02
CA THR A 178 12.36 2.80 6.83
C THR A 178 13.11 4.14 6.86
N ALA A 179 13.25 4.76 8.04
CA ALA A 179 14.02 5.99 8.18
C ALA A 179 15.53 5.80 7.93
N LEU A 180 16.11 4.65 8.32
CA LEU A 180 17.51 4.32 7.99
C LEU A 180 17.69 4.06 6.51
N LEU A 181 16.79 3.28 5.89
CA LEU A 181 16.87 3.01 4.46
C LEU A 181 16.75 4.33 3.67
N ALA A 182 15.84 5.23 4.06
CA ALA A 182 15.70 6.56 3.46
C ALA A 182 16.97 7.42 3.64
N TYR A 183 17.58 7.40 4.83
CA TYR A 183 18.85 8.09 5.07
C TYR A 183 19.96 7.56 4.15
N ILE A 184 20.14 6.23 4.09
CA ILE A 184 21.17 5.60 3.27
C ILE A 184 20.91 5.89 1.80
N PHE A 185 19.67 5.79 1.34
CA PHE A 185 19.29 6.13 -0.01
C PHE A 185 19.65 7.58 -0.36
N ASN A 186 19.38 8.53 0.54
CA ASN A 186 19.70 9.94 0.34
C ASN A 186 21.22 10.22 0.26
N VAL A 187 22.06 9.40 0.91
CA VAL A 187 23.53 9.63 0.97
C VAL A 187 24.30 8.77 -0.03
N LYS A 188 23.86 7.54 -0.27
CA LYS A 188 24.57 6.52 -1.07
C LYS A 188 23.73 5.98 -2.24
N GLY A 189 22.54 6.53 -2.46
CA GLY A 189 21.62 6.08 -3.49
C GLY A 189 21.10 4.66 -3.27
N ARG A 190 20.47 4.13 -4.33
CA ARG A 190 19.96 2.75 -4.40
C ARG A 190 21.01 1.70 -4.00
N HIS A 191 22.24 1.83 -4.51
CA HIS A 191 23.29 0.84 -4.29
C HIS A 191 23.64 0.68 -2.81
N GLY A 192 23.74 1.77 -2.05
CA GLY A 192 24.04 1.70 -0.61
C GLY A 192 22.96 1.00 0.21
N VAL A 193 21.70 1.07 -0.22
CA VAL A 193 20.61 0.36 0.45
C VAL A 193 20.63 -1.13 0.14
N LEU A 194 20.85 -1.51 -1.12
CA LEU A 194 21.01 -2.91 -1.51
C LEU A 194 22.22 -3.54 -0.80
N GLU A 195 23.33 -2.81 -0.74
CA GLU A 195 24.52 -3.24 -0.03
C GLU A 195 24.25 -3.50 1.46
N LEU A 196 23.50 -2.61 2.14
CA LEU A 196 23.09 -2.83 3.53
C LEU A 196 22.23 -4.09 3.65
N ALA A 197 21.24 -4.25 2.77
CA ALA A 197 20.30 -5.37 2.81
C ALA A 197 20.98 -6.73 2.56
N GLU A 198 21.95 -6.79 1.64
CA GLU A 198 22.73 -8.01 1.37
C GLU A 198 23.61 -8.44 2.54
N GLY A 199 24.12 -7.48 3.32
CA GLY A 199 24.93 -7.74 4.51
C GLY A 199 24.19 -7.55 5.83
N TRP A 200 22.86 -7.59 5.82
CA TRP A 200 22.05 -7.39 7.01
C TRP A 200 22.05 -8.63 7.93
N PRO A 201 22.14 -8.45 9.27
CA PRO A 201 22.26 -7.20 10.02
C PRO A 201 23.69 -6.70 10.24
N GLU A 202 24.73 -7.46 9.89
CA GLU A 202 26.11 -7.17 10.26
C GLU A 202 26.61 -5.82 9.73
N LYS A 203 26.19 -5.42 8.52
CA LYS A 203 26.54 -4.12 7.90
C LYS A 203 25.89 -2.91 8.56
N LEU A 204 24.96 -3.10 9.51
CA LEU A 204 24.42 -1.99 10.30
C LEU A 204 25.52 -1.23 11.06
N LYS A 205 26.59 -1.92 11.48
CA LYS A 205 27.73 -1.32 12.20
C LYS A 205 28.47 -0.24 11.40
N ASP A 206 28.40 -0.30 10.07
CA ASP A 206 29.02 0.67 9.16
C ASP A 206 28.33 2.05 9.25
N TYR A 207 27.17 2.10 9.92
CA TYR A 207 26.39 3.30 10.20
C TYR A 207 26.39 3.66 11.69
N SER A 208 27.39 3.20 12.46
CA SER A 208 27.49 3.42 13.92
C SER A 208 27.58 4.89 14.34
N ASP A 209 28.11 5.75 13.47
CA ASP A 209 28.20 7.20 13.69
C ASP A 209 26.87 7.93 13.43
N HIS A 210 25.86 7.26 12.86
CA HIS A 210 24.59 7.89 12.56
C HIS A 210 23.77 8.12 13.83
N LEU A 211 23.11 9.27 13.94
CA LEU A 211 22.32 9.67 15.12
C LEU A 211 21.26 8.63 15.51
N LEU A 212 20.67 7.94 14.53
CA LEU A 212 19.66 6.93 14.80
C LEU A 212 20.26 5.60 15.28
N TYR A 213 21.56 5.33 15.11
CA TYR A 213 22.16 4.01 15.34
C TYR A 213 21.90 3.48 16.76
N ARG A 214 22.09 4.31 17.79
CA ARG A 214 21.79 3.90 19.17
C ARG A 214 20.30 3.60 19.37
N ARG A 215 19.43 4.47 18.83
CA ARG A 215 17.98 4.27 18.86
C ARG A 215 17.56 2.99 18.14
N PHE A 216 18.24 2.63 17.04
CA PHE A 216 18.05 1.38 16.32
C PHE A 216 18.35 0.17 17.20
N LEU A 217 19.53 0.16 17.81
CA LEU A 217 19.94 -0.94 18.68
C LEU A 217 19.02 -1.08 19.90
N GLU A 218 18.53 0.03 20.45
CA GLU A 218 17.56 0.04 21.55
C GLU A 218 16.21 -0.52 21.12
N GLU A 219 15.65 -0.02 20.02
CA GLU A 219 14.34 -0.42 19.49
C GLU A 219 14.33 -1.91 19.11
N PHE A 220 15.38 -2.37 18.41
CA PHE A 220 15.45 -3.71 17.85
C PHE A 220 16.27 -4.69 18.71
N ARG A 221 16.58 -4.32 19.96
CA ARG A 221 17.37 -5.15 20.89
C ARG A 221 16.83 -6.57 21.04
N ARG A 222 15.50 -6.72 21.01
CA ARG A 222 14.81 -8.00 21.22
C ARG A 222 14.48 -8.70 19.91
N ASN A 223 14.09 -7.94 18.89
CA ASN A 223 13.64 -8.46 17.62
C ASN A 223 14.25 -7.61 16.51
N MET A 224 15.33 -8.09 15.88
CA MET A 224 15.88 -7.46 14.70
C MET A 224 14.91 -7.58 13.53
N PRO A 225 14.72 -6.52 12.73
CA PRO A 225 13.89 -6.61 11.55
C PRO A 225 14.57 -7.49 10.50
N ILE A 226 13.77 -8.08 9.64
CA ILE A 226 14.28 -8.73 8.42
C ILE A 226 14.39 -7.66 7.36
N VAL A 227 15.56 -7.54 6.73
CA VAL A 227 15.82 -6.64 5.60
C VAL A 227 16.56 -7.46 4.58
N GLU A 228 15.92 -7.76 3.45
CA GLU A 228 16.49 -8.65 2.44
C GLU A 228 16.27 -8.10 1.04
N VAL A 229 17.27 -8.27 0.17
CA VAL A 229 17.07 -8.11 -1.27
C VAL A 229 16.21 -9.26 -1.77
N VAL A 230 15.12 -8.96 -2.47
CA VAL A 230 14.20 -9.97 -3.00
C VAL A 230 14.80 -10.63 -4.23
N THR A 231 15.00 -11.94 -4.17
CA THR A 231 15.47 -12.79 -5.25
C THR A 231 14.45 -13.88 -5.55
N LYS A 232 14.63 -14.63 -6.64
CA LYS A 232 13.71 -15.73 -6.98
C LYS A 232 13.74 -16.83 -5.92
N GLU A 233 14.89 -17.02 -5.27
CA GLU A 233 15.18 -18.10 -4.33
C GLU A 233 14.60 -17.82 -2.94
N ASN A 234 14.62 -16.56 -2.47
CA ASN A 234 14.12 -16.20 -1.14
C ASN A 234 12.69 -15.66 -1.13
N ARG A 235 12.13 -15.28 -2.28
CA ARG A 235 10.82 -14.60 -2.38
C ARG A 235 9.70 -15.34 -1.67
N GLU A 236 9.57 -16.65 -1.87
CA GLU A 236 8.49 -17.43 -1.26
C GLU A 236 8.56 -17.40 0.28
N ARG A 237 9.76 -17.59 0.83
CA ARG A 237 9.99 -17.51 2.28
C ARG A 237 9.69 -16.11 2.82
N ILE A 238 10.21 -15.07 2.17
CA ILE A 238 10.00 -13.68 2.60
C ILE A 238 8.51 -13.32 2.54
N THR A 239 7.81 -13.68 1.47
CA THR A 239 6.36 -13.45 1.32
C THR A 239 5.60 -14.05 2.48
N LYS A 240 5.91 -15.31 2.85
CA LYS A 240 5.26 -15.98 3.99
C LYS A 240 5.51 -15.24 5.30
N LEU A 241 6.78 -14.92 5.61
CA LEU A 241 7.15 -14.20 6.82
C LEU A 241 6.51 -12.81 6.91
N SER A 242 6.56 -12.06 5.81
CA SER A 242 5.98 -10.73 5.70
C SER A 242 4.46 -10.76 5.90
N SER A 243 3.78 -11.71 5.26
CA SER A 243 2.32 -11.87 5.38
C SER A 243 1.88 -12.32 6.78
N GLU A 244 2.62 -13.22 7.42
CA GLU A 244 2.38 -13.62 8.81
C GLU A 244 2.57 -12.43 9.77
N PHE A 245 3.63 -11.65 9.58
CA PHE A 245 3.90 -10.48 10.40
C PHE A 245 2.87 -9.36 10.20
N ARG A 246 2.44 -9.14 8.95
CA ARG A 246 1.36 -8.21 8.59
C ARG A 246 0.08 -8.52 9.38
N LYS A 247 -0.32 -9.80 9.46
CA LYS A 247 -1.47 -10.25 10.25
C LYS A 247 -1.29 -9.96 11.74
N LYS A 248 -0.08 -10.10 12.27
CA LYS A 248 0.22 -9.79 13.68
C LYS A 248 0.11 -8.29 13.99
N VAL A 249 0.60 -7.43 13.12
CA VAL A 249 0.62 -5.96 13.36
C VAL A 249 -0.74 -5.31 13.08
N ARG A 250 -1.42 -5.73 12.00
CA ARG A 250 -2.70 -5.14 11.58
C ARG A 250 -3.91 -5.83 12.23
N GLY A 251 -3.70 -6.97 12.90
CA GLY A 251 -4.74 -7.92 13.28
C GLY A 251 -5.14 -8.81 12.09
N GLU A 252 -5.51 -10.07 12.37
CA GLU A 252 -5.73 -11.09 11.33
C GLU A 252 -6.71 -10.63 10.25
N LYS A 253 -7.84 -10.03 10.66
CA LYS A 253 -8.89 -9.56 9.76
C LYS A 253 -8.47 -8.41 8.84
N VAL A 254 -7.58 -7.52 9.28
CA VAL A 254 -7.16 -6.36 8.46
C VAL A 254 -5.88 -6.68 7.68
N GLY A 255 -5.05 -7.58 8.20
CA GLY A 255 -3.84 -8.04 7.53
C GLY A 255 -4.10 -9.03 6.39
N SER A 256 -5.24 -9.73 6.40
CA SER A 256 -5.68 -10.63 5.31
C SER A 256 -6.46 -9.94 4.19
N LEU A 257 -6.84 -8.67 4.37
CA LEU A 257 -7.52 -7.89 3.34
C LEU A 257 -6.51 -7.29 2.38
N GLY A 258 -6.70 -7.53 1.08
CA GLY A 258 -5.91 -6.95 -0.02
C GLY A 258 -4.43 -7.28 0.07
#